data_AF-A0A1A9CQP1-F1
#
_entry.id   AF-A0A1A9CQP1-F1
#
_cell.length_a   1.000
_cell.length_b   1.000
_cell.length_c   1.000
_cell.angle_alpha   90.00
_cell.angle_beta   90.00
_cell.angle_gamma   90.00
#
_symmetry.space_group_name_H-M   'P 1'
#
loop_
_entity.id
_entity.type
_entity.pdbx_description
1 polymer ?
#
loop_
_entity_poly.entity_id
_entity_poly.type
_entity_poly.pdbx_seq_one_letter_code
_entity_poly.pdbx_strand_id
1 'polypeptide(L)'
;MRCTHWRRVPLYLAREAREKSAAPYIDRAVQCQLSAHDEGEHFGLLTDAGAYGTALWLRWHGPDEAELAVLPDCPVSAPGPDSEGCCLFADHTAQHTWEHALEEISCTS
;
A
#
# COMPACT_ATOMS: atom_id res chain seq x y z
N MET A 1 -9.15 -3.17 10.74
CA MET A 1 -7.72 -3.33 11.11
C MET A 1 -6.87 -3.75 9.90
N ARG A 2 -5.63 -3.25 9.78
CA ARG A 2 -4.69 -3.59 8.69
C ARG A 2 -4.00 -4.93 8.93
N CYS A 3 -3.52 -5.56 7.86
CA CYS A 3 -2.68 -6.74 7.93
C CYS A 3 -1.38 -6.46 8.72
N THR A 4 -0.97 -7.38 9.58
CA THR A 4 0.20 -7.22 10.47
C THR A 4 1.49 -7.78 9.86
N HIS A 5 1.43 -8.30 8.64
CA HIS A 5 2.60 -8.87 7.97
C HIS A 5 3.57 -7.78 7.52
N TRP A 6 4.84 -7.97 7.90
CA TRP A 6 5.96 -7.12 7.51
C TRP A 6 6.91 -7.86 6.59
N ARG A 7 7.48 -7.13 5.64
CA ARG A 7 8.46 -7.66 4.69
C ARG A 7 9.67 -6.74 4.62
N ARG A 8 10.87 -7.31 4.78
CA ARG A 8 12.10 -6.61 4.43
C ARG A 8 12.23 -6.59 2.92
N VAL A 9 12.59 -5.44 2.37
CA VAL A 9 12.79 -5.28 0.92
C VAL A 9 14.13 -5.93 0.55
N PRO A 10 14.14 -6.95 -0.32
CA PRO A 10 15.37 -7.53 -0.84
C PRO A 10 16.27 -6.47 -1.47
N LEU A 11 17.59 -6.57 -1.28
CA LEU A 11 18.53 -5.54 -1.74
C LEU A 11 18.49 -5.29 -3.25
N TYR A 12 18.24 -6.33 -4.04
CA TYR A 12 18.12 -6.21 -5.49
C TYR A 12 16.87 -5.40 -5.89
N LEU A 13 15.71 -5.67 -5.25
CA LEU A 13 14.49 -4.89 -5.44
C LEU A 13 14.64 -3.46 -4.90
N ALA A 14 15.34 -3.25 -3.79
CA ALA A 14 15.60 -1.91 -3.27
C ALA A 14 16.46 -1.07 -4.24
N ARG A 15 17.40 -1.70 -4.97
CA ARG A 15 18.17 -1.04 -6.03
C ARG A 15 17.28 -0.74 -7.23
N GLU A 16 16.53 -1.72 -7.71
CA GLU A 16 15.60 -1.54 -8.84
C GLU A 16 14.56 -0.44 -8.56
N ALA A 17 14.04 -0.38 -7.34
CA ALA A 17 13.09 0.65 -6.91
C ALA A 17 13.68 2.07 -7.00
N ARG A 18 14.98 2.24 -6.70
CA ARG A 18 15.67 3.52 -6.84
C ARG A 18 15.88 3.94 -8.29
N GLU A 19 15.94 2.98 -9.20
CA GLU A 19 16.04 3.26 -10.64
C GLU A 19 14.68 3.67 -11.21
N LYS A 20 13.58 3.19 -10.61
CA LYS A 20 12.21 3.46 -11.05
C LYS A 20 11.57 4.69 -10.40
N SER A 21 12.05 5.16 -9.25
CA SER A 21 11.46 6.27 -8.52
C SER A 21 12.39 7.49 -8.47
N ALA A 22 11.80 8.68 -8.56
CA ALA A 22 12.49 9.94 -8.30
C ALA A 22 12.69 10.22 -6.79
N ALA A 23 12.16 9.35 -5.91
CA ALA A 23 12.22 9.57 -4.48
C ALA A 23 13.66 9.42 -3.94
N PRO A 24 14.06 10.29 -2.99
CA PRO A 24 15.40 10.23 -2.41
C PRO A 24 15.61 8.97 -1.54
N TYR A 25 14.52 8.37 -1.08
CA TYR A 25 14.54 7.25 -0.15
C TYR A 25 13.50 6.19 -0.52
N ILE A 26 13.90 4.94 -0.35
CA ILE A 26 13.06 3.75 -0.49
C ILE A 26 13.08 3.05 0.87
N ASP A 27 11.91 2.74 1.39
CA ASP A 27 11.78 1.98 2.64
C ASP A 27 12.48 0.63 2.55
N ARG A 28 13.15 0.24 3.64
CA ARG A 28 13.87 -1.04 3.73
C ARG A 28 13.02 -2.18 4.27
N ALA A 29 11.88 -1.84 4.86
CA ALA A 29 10.87 -2.78 5.28
C ALA A 29 9.51 -2.09 5.18
N VAL A 30 8.51 -2.85 4.74
CA VAL A 30 7.15 -2.36 4.53
C VAL A 30 6.16 -3.29 5.22
N GLN A 31 5.09 -2.71 5.75
CA GLN A 31 3.93 -3.44 6.23
C GLN A 31 2.93 -3.61 5.08
N CYS A 32 2.21 -4.73 5.07
CA CYS A 32 1.04 -4.88 4.19
C CYS A 32 0.00 -3.79 4.50
N GLN A 33 -0.41 -3.05 3.47
CA GLN A 33 -1.36 -1.94 3.59
C GLN A 33 -2.82 -2.37 3.41
N LEU A 34 -3.06 -3.62 3.00
CA LEU A 34 -4.41 -4.16 2.87
C LEU A 34 -5.05 -4.39 4.24
N SER A 35 -6.40 -4.47 4.25
CA SER A 35 -7.17 -4.93 5.41
C SER A 35 -6.69 -6.31 5.87
N ALA A 36 -6.88 -6.66 7.14
CA ALA A 36 -6.47 -7.95 7.68
C ALA A 36 -6.95 -9.13 6.82
N HIS A 37 -6.02 -10.03 6.48
CA HIS A 37 -6.27 -11.19 5.65
C HIS A 37 -5.27 -12.30 6.03
N ASP A 38 -5.70 -13.55 5.93
CA ASP A 38 -4.90 -14.74 6.29
C ASP A 38 -4.19 -15.36 5.09
N GLU A 39 -4.73 -15.17 3.89
CA GLU A 39 -4.23 -15.75 2.64
C GLU A 39 -4.15 -14.70 1.52
N GLY A 40 -3.41 -15.01 0.47
CA GLY A 40 -3.26 -14.16 -0.71
C GLY A 40 -2.02 -13.27 -0.66
N GLU A 41 -1.98 -12.33 -1.60
CA GLU A 41 -0.82 -11.49 -1.82
C GLU A 41 -0.85 -10.28 -0.89
N HIS A 42 0.34 -9.91 -0.43
CA HIS A 42 0.52 -8.73 0.39
C HIS A 42 1.14 -7.61 -0.42
N PHE A 43 0.76 -6.38 -0.08
CA PHE A 43 1.19 -5.18 -0.79
C PHE A 43 1.64 -4.12 0.20
N GLY A 44 2.89 -3.70 0.08
CA GLY A 44 3.52 -2.69 0.92
C GLY A 44 3.99 -1.53 0.07
N LEU A 45 3.52 -0.33 0.38
CA LEU A 45 3.91 0.89 -0.31
C LEU A 45 5.40 1.17 -0.07
N LEU A 46 6.18 1.36 -1.14
CA LEU A 46 7.59 1.73 -1.04
C LEU A 46 7.79 3.23 -1.18
N THR A 47 7.16 3.82 -2.22
CA THR A 47 7.27 5.23 -2.54
C THR A 47 6.32 5.60 -3.68
N ASP A 48 6.21 6.90 -3.97
CA ASP A 48 5.56 7.40 -5.18
C ASP A 48 6.42 7.06 -6.42
N ALA A 49 5.79 6.67 -7.53
CA ALA A 49 6.50 6.31 -8.76
C ALA A 49 6.93 7.53 -9.60
N GLY A 50 6.62 8.76 -9.16
CA GLY A 50 6.90 10.03 -9.82
C GLY A 50 6.00 10.32 -11.02
N ALA A 51 5.31 9.31 -11.56
CA ALA A 51 4.25 9.47 -12.54
C ALA A 51 2.92 9.72 -11.82
N TYR A 52 2.21 10.76 -12.25
CA TYR A 52 0.96 11.20 -11.62
C TYR A 52 -0.05 10.04 -11.54
N GLY A 53 -0.57 9.80 -10.34
CA GLY A 53 -1.59 8.77 -10.09
C GLY A 53 -1.04 7.35 -10.06
N THR A 54 0.26 7.15 -9.77
CA THR A 54 0.86 5.82 -9.60
C THR A 54 1.84 5.80 -8.45
N ALA A 55 1.92 4.65 -7.77
CA ALA A 55 2.88 4.40 -6.72
C ALA A 55 3.65 3.10 -6.96
N LEU A 56 4.86 3.03 -6.38
CA LEU A 56 5.68 1.84 -6.39
C LEU A 56 5.41 1.00 -5.13
N TRP A 57 5.02 -0.25 -5.36
CA TRP A 57 4.65 -1.21 -4.34
C TRP A 57 5.61 -2.39 -4.34
N LEU A 58 5.84 -2.96 -3.16
CA LEU A 58 6.34 -4.31 -3.01
C LEU A 58 5.14 -5.25 -2.94
N ARG A 59 5.08 -6.21 -3.85
CA ARG A 59 4.13 -7.34 -3.84
C ARG A 59 4.86 -8.59 -3.37
N TRP A 60 4.28 -9.35 -2.45
CA TRP A 60 4.87 -10.62 -2.04
C TRP A 60 3.82 -11.67 -1.69
N HIS A 61 4.23 -12.93 -1.85
CA HIS A 61 3.49 -14.11 -1.43
C HIS A 61 4.45 -15.03 -0.66
N GLY A 62 4.16 -15.28 0.61
CA GLY A 62 5.06 -16.06 1.47
C GLY A 62 6.47 -15.43 1.64
N PRO A 63 7.45 -16.23 2.08
CA PRO A 63 8.76 -15.73 2.49
C PRO A 63 9.79 -15.58 1.36
N ASP A 64 9.56 -16.14 0.17
CA ASP A 64 10.60 -16.21 -0.88
C ASP A 64 10.24 -15.42 -2.15
N GLU A 65 8.96 -15.18 -2.40
CA GLU A 65 8.48 -14.51 -3.61
C GLU A 65 8.15 -13.05 -3.30
N ALA A 66 8.92 -12.13 -3.86
CA ALA A 66 8.63 -10.70 -3.79
C ALA A 66 9.04 -10.01 -5.09
N GLU A 67 8.26 -9.04 -5.52
CA GLU A 67 8.47 -8.27 -6.75
C GLU A 67 8.05 -6.80 -6.59
N LEU A 68 8.53 -5.95 -7.49
CA LEU A 68 8.08 -4.56 -7.58
C LEU A 68 6.89 -4.45 -8.53
N ALA A 69 5.87 -3.71 -8.11
CA ALA A 69 4.73 -3.37 -8.95
C ALA A 69 4.52 -1.86 -8.97
N VAL A 70 4.43 -1.27 -10.16
CA VAL A 70 3.96 0.12 -10.30
C VAL A 70 2.46 0.04 -10.54
N LEU A 71 1.67 0.51 -9.58
CA LEU A 71 0.22 0.39 -9.61
C LEU A 71 -0.43 1.77 -9.61
N PRO A 72 -1.52 1.97 -10.35
CA PRO A 72 -2.27 3.22 -10.32
C PRO A 72 -2.95 3.41 -8.96
N ASP A 73 -3.10 4.66 -8.54
CA ASP A 73 -3.82 4.99 -7.32
C ASP A 73 -5.31 4.68 -7.47
N CYS A 74 -5.95 4.30 -6.36
CA CYS A 74 -7.38 4.04 -6.34
C CYS A 74 -8.15 5.35 -6.62
N PRO A 75 -9.06 5.36 -7.62
CA PRO A 75 -9.75 6.58 -8.03
C PRO A 75 -10.88 6.98 -7.08
N VAL A 76 -11.18 6.14 -6.07
CA VAL A 76 -12.29 6.36 -5.15
C VAL A 76 -11.87 7.36 -4.08
N SER A 77 -12.75 8.32 -3.81
CA SER A 77 -12.63 9.27 -2.70
C SER A 77 -13.73 9.02 -1.68
N ALA A 78 -13.48 9.39 -0.42
CA ALA A 78 -14.48 9.35 0.63
C ALA A 78 -15.74 10.15 0.23
N PRO A 79 -16.91 9.87 0.82
CA PRO A 79 -18.08 10.73 0.63
C PRO A 79 -17.91 12.06 1.40
N GLY A 80 -18.20 13.20 0.76
CA GLY A 80 -18.22 14.52 1.41
C GLY A 80 -17.51 15.62 0.61
N PRO A 81 -17.65 16.90 0.99
CA PRO A 81 -17.07 18.04 0.29
C PRO A 81 -15.53 18.14 0.43
N ASP A 82 -14.95 17.55 1.48
CA ASP A 82 -13.50 17.53 1.76
C ASP A 82 -12.97 16.09 1.74
N SER A 83 -13.37 15.32 0.74
CA SER A 83 -13.12 13.88 0.71
C SER A 83 -11.65 13.52 0.53
N GLU A 84 -11.15 12.67 1.41
CA GLU A 84 -9.83 12.07 1.25
C GLU A 84 -9.87 10.98 0.17
N GLY A 85 -8.86 10.97 -0.69
CA GLY A 85 -8.62 9.90 -1.67
C GLY A 85 -8.14 8.63 -0.98
N CYS A 86 -8.32 7.48 -1.64
CA CYS A 86 -7.89 6.22 -1.04
C CYS A 86 -6.39 6.06 -1.21
N CYS A 87 -5.66 5.84 -0.11
CA CYS A 87 -4.20 5.67 -0.15
C CYS A 87 -3.73 4.28 -0.63
N LEU A 88 -4.57 3.56 -1.39
CA LEU A 88 -4.30 2.23 -1.93
C LEU A 88 -4.31 2.28 -3.46
N PHE A 89 -3.89 1.20 -4.11
CA PHE A 89 -3.88 1.06 -5.56
C PHE A 89 -5.26 0.68 -6.14
N ALA A 90 -5.51 0.96 -7.41
CA ALA A 90 -6.77 0.60 -8.07
C ALA A 90 -7.03 -0.92 -8.04
N ASP A 91 -8.30 -1.32 -7.94
CA ASP A 91 -8.73 -2.72 -7.82
C ASP A 91 -8.20 -3.45 -6.57
N HIS A 92 -7.79 -2.72 -5.53
CA HIS A 92 -7.51 -3.33 -4.24
C HIS A 92 -8.74 -4.06 -3.70
N THR A 93 -8.56 -5.27 -3.17
CA THR A 93 -9.65 -6.07 -2.58
C THR A 93 -9.95 -5.68 -1.12
N ALA A 94 -9.16 -4.76 -0.56
CA ALA A 94 -9.32 -4.23 0.79
C ALA A 94 -10.45 -3.20 0.89
N GLN A 95 -10.87 -2.90 2.13
CA GLN A 95 -11.67 -1.71 2.41
C GLN A 95 -10.86 -0.46 2.09
N HIS A 96 -11.55 0.62 1.73
CA HIS A 96 -10.88 1.90 1.52
C HIS A 96 -10.33 2.44 2.84
N THR A 97 -9.26 3.23 2.74
CA THR A 97 -8.47 3.65 3.91
C THR A 97 -9.31 4.39 4.96
N TRP A 98 -10.30 5.19 4.56
CA TRP A 98 -11.19 5.93 5.47
C TRP A 98 -12.22 5.04 6.17
N GLU A 99 -12.58 3.87 5.62
CA GLU A 99 -13.58 2.98 6.23
C GLU A 99 -13.04 2.34 7.52
N HIS A 100 -11.73 2.16 7.61
CA HIS A 100 -11.06 1.73 8.83
C HIS A 100 -11.06 2.78 9.94
N ALA A 101 -11.10 4.07 9.61
CA ALA A 101 -11.14 5.14 10.60
C ALA A 101 -12.53 5.24 11.27
N LEU A 102 -13.60 4.90 10.56
CA LEU A 102 -14.98 4.99 11.06
C LEU A 102 -15.30 3.92 12.13
N GLU A 103 -14.65 2.76 12.08
CA GLU A 103 -14.83 1.70 13.10
C GLU A 103 -14.27 2.12 14.48
N GLU A 104 -13.25 2.98 14.54
CA GLU A 104 -12.65 3.42 15.82
C GLU A 104 -13.42 4.54 16.53
N ILE A 105 -14.43 5.15 15.87
CA ILE A 105 -15.19 6.30 16.42
C ILE A 105 -16.55 5.87 17.00
N SER A 106 -16.94 4.60 16.86
CA SER A 106 -18.29 4.13 17.26
C SER A 106 -18.41 3.62 18.71
N CYS A 107 -17.39 3.78 19.56
CA CYS A 107 -17.45 3.37 20.97
C CYS A 107 -17.19 4.51 21.94
N THR A 108 -18.14 5.44 22.05
CA THR A 108 -18.52 6.07 23.34
C THR A 108 -19.92 6.67 23.23
N SER A 109 -20.92 5.94 23.70
CA SER A 109 -22.16 6.51 24.24
C SER A 109 -22.50 5.79 25.53
#